data_AF-A0A1I2KZG8-F1
#
_entry.id   AF-A0A1I2KZG8-F1
#
_cell.length_a   1.000
_cell.length_b   1.000
_cell.length_c   1.000
_cell.angle_alpha   90.00
_cell.angle_beta   90.00
_cell.angle_gamma   90.00
#
_symmetry.space_group_name_H-M   'P 1'
#
loop_
_entity.id
_entity.type
_entity.pdbx_description
1 polymer ?
#
loop_
_entity_poly.entity_id
_entity_poly.type
_entity_poly.pdbx_seq_one_letter_code
_entity_poly.pdbx_strand_id
1 'polypeptide(L)'
;MQEPLENLTKDQLLALLKKETKKREKAEKSVSKREQEVEKAQHKIADLKFQVEYYKRLAFGQKRERFEGDKNQMSLPFEMEPQKAAAQESELKEKLSDQPRKKTSNHKGRMALPEHLEVKEIEIFPEEDLTDMVCIGKEVTDELEYEPAKYYIKRYIRYKYAPKTKEGVIMGELPERVIEKRIPGAGLLASILVDKYQDYLPLYRQLQRFKRAEIPIASSTLEGWTRQSLKIIDILYQHLLEDIRSKGYLQSDETPIKVMDPAKKGKTHQGYYWVHHCPIDGTVLFDYQPGRSREAADHVLAGFKGYLQSDGYAAYDKIGKREGVTHLNCWAHARREFDKAKDNDRERAEKALSFIQKLYAVEAQAREQNLSPAQRKSLRLEKALPVINEFGKWMFDQMKHQLILPKSPIGKAFKYSMDRWDQLSAYLFDGILEIDNNLVENAIRPLALGRKNYLFAGSHSAAERAAGIYSFFAICKKHEVNPYEWLKYTLENIMSINHKDIRNLYPQNYKKLQQV
;
A
#
# COMPACT_ATOMS: atom_id res chain seq x y z
N MET A 1 6.42 58.01 -59.58
CA MET A 1 5.61 58.51 -60.70
C MET A 1 4.27 57.79 -60.68
N GLN A 2 3.26 58.40 -60.07
CA GLN A 2 1.87 57.96 -60.19
C GLN A 2 1.30 58.67 -61.40
N GLU A 3 1.01 57.94 -62.48
CA GLU A 3 0.14 58.48 -63.53
C GLU A 3 -1.24 58.76 -62.92
N PRO A 4 -1.87 59.92 -63.21
CA PRO A 4 -3.21 60.20 -62.73
C PRO A 4 -4.18 59.14 -63.27
N LEU A 5 -5.01 58.57 -62.39
CA LEU A 5 -6.01 57.53 -62.69
C LEU A 5 -6.99 57.93 -63.81
N GLU A 6 -7.06 59.22 -64.13
CA GLU A 6 -7.91 59.84 -65.15
C GLU A 6 -7.47 59.55 -66.60
N ASN A 7 -6.22 59.12 -66.82
CA ASN A 7 -5.67 58.85 -68.17
C ASN A 7 -5.58 57.35 -68.54
N LEU A 8 -6.10 56.45 -67.69
CA LEU A 8 -6.06 55.01 -67.95
C LEU A 8 -7.34 54.51 -68.64
N THR A 9 -7.19 53.64 -69.63
CA THR A 9 -8.33 53.00 -70.28
C THR A 9 -9.03 52.02 -69.34
N LYS A 10 -10.32 51.73 -69.59
CA LYS A 10 -11.15 50.84 -68.74
C LYS A 10 -10.49 49.48 -68.46
N ASP A 11 -9.77 48.93 -69.44
CA ASP A 11 -9.05 47.66 -69.31
C ASP A 11 -7.80 47.76 -68.43
N GLN A 12 -7.10 48.90 -68.44
CA GLN A 12 -5.95 49.14 -67.57
C GLN A 12 -6.39 49.34 -66.10
N LEU A 13 -7.52 50.01 -65.87
CA LEU A 13 -8.15 50.13 -64.55
C LEU A 13 -8.60 48.77 -64.00
N LEU A 14 -9.21 47.91 -64.83
CA LEU A 14 -9.58 46.54 -64.46
C LEU A 14 -8.36 45.67 -64.13
N ALA A 15 -7.26 45.82 -64.86
CA ALA A 15 -6.01 45.11 -64.58
C ALA A 15 -5.36 45.55 -63.25
N LEU A 16 -5.40 46.85 -62.93
CA LEU A 16 -4.94 47.39 -61.65
C LEU A 16 -5.80 46.89 -60.48
N LEU A 17 -7.13 46.90 -60.64
CA LEU A 17 -8.08 46.36 -59.64
C LEU A 17 -7.83 44.87 -59.37
N LYS A 18 -7.63 44.05 -60.42
CA LYS A 18 -7.27 42.63 -60.27
C LYS A 18 -5.92 42.42 -59.57
N LYS A 19 -4.97 43.34 -59.77
CA LYS A 19 -3.65 43.29 -59.13
C LYS A 19 -3.75 43.67 -57.64
N GLU A 20 -4.56 44.66 -57.31
CA GLU A 20 -4.90 45.09 -55.94
C GLU A 20 -5.66 44.00 -55.19
N THR A 21 -6.72 43.41 -55.76
CA THR A 21 -7.48 42.33 -55.11
C THR A 21 -6.61 41.11 -54.85
N LYS A 22 -5.77 40.71 -55.81
CA LYS A 22 -4.83 39.59 -55.62
C LYS A 22 -3.75 39.88 -54.58
N LYS A 23 -3.34 41.15 -54.40
CA LYS A 23 -2.47 41.57 -53.30
C LYS A 23 -3.20 41.49 -51.95
N ARG A 24 -4.45 41.93 -51.90
CA ARG A 24 -5.29 41.91 -50.69
C ARG A 24 -5.59 40.48 -50.22
N GLU A 25 -5.95 39.57 -51.13
CA GLU A 25 -6.14 38.15 -50.81
C GLU A 25 -4.86 37.48 -50.29
N LYS A 26 -3.69 37.84 -50.84
CA LYS A 26 -2.40 37.36 -50.33
C LYS A 26 -2.10 37.92 -48.94
N ALA A 27 -2.42 39.18 -48.69
CA ALA A 27 -2.26 39.81 -47.39
C ALA A 27 -3.18 39.18 -46.35
N GLU A 28 -4.46 38.98 -46.65
CA GLU A 28 -5.44 38.33 -45.76
C GLU A 28 -5.02 36.89 -45.40
N LYS A 29 -4.55 36.10 -46.38
CA LYS A 29 -3.98 34.76 -46.10
C LYS A 29 -2.75 34.81 -45.21
N SER A 30 -1.91 35.84 -45.35
CA SER A 30 -0.71 36.01 -44.51
C SER A 30 -1.05 36.44 -43.08
N VAL A 31 -2.08 37.28 -42.91
CA VAL A 31 -2.59 37.73 -41.62
C VAL A 31 -3.22 36.56 -40.88
N SER A 32 -4.10 35.80 -41.53
CA SER A 32 -4.72 34.59 -40.94
C SER A 32 -3.68 33.55 -40.51
N LYS A 33 -2.61 33.34 -41.30
CA LYS A 33 -1.51 32.45 -40.92
C LYS A 33 -0.74 32.98 -39.70
N ARG A 34 -0.48 34.29 -39.64
CA ARG A 34 0.21 34.93 -38.50
C ARG A 34 -0.64 34.89 -37.23
N GLU A 35 -1.96 35.09 -37.33
CA GLU A 35 -2.89 34.97 -36.20
C GLU A 35 -2.84 33.56 -35.61
N GLN A 36 -2.88 32.52 -36.44
CA GLN A 36 -2.71 31.13 -36.00
C GLN A 36 -1.33 30.87 -35.35
N GLU A 37 -0.26 31.49 -35.85
CA GLU A 37 1.07 31.38 -35.25
C GLU A 37 1.17 32.12 -33.91
N VAL A 38 0.55 33.29 -33.79
CA VAL A 38 0.47 34.05 -32.53
C VAL A 38 -0.34 33.30 -31.49
N GLU A 39 -1.47 32.71 -31.86
CA GLU A 39 -2.28 31.88 -30.97
C GLU A 39 -1.46 30.68 -30.46
N LYS A 40 -0.77 29.95 -31.36
CA LYS A 40 0.14 28.86 -30.97
C LYS A 40 1.28 29.32 -30.05
N ALA A 41 1.85 30.50 -30.30
CA ALA A 41 2.91 31.07 -29.48
C ALA A 41 2.40 31.47 -28.08
N GLN A 42 1.23 32.10 -28.00
CA GLN A 42 0.57 32.45 -26.74
C GLN A 42 0.27 31.20 -25.90
N HIS A 43 -0.23 30.13 -26.52
CA HIS A 43 -0.42 28.85 -25.84
C HIS A 43 0.88 28.23 -25.34
N LYS A 44 1.97 28.32 -26.13
CA LYS A 44 3.29 27.80 -25.71
C LYS A 44 3.88 28.60 -24.57
N ILE A 45 3.67 29.92 -24.55
CA ILE A 45 4.05 30.78 -23.43
C ILE A 45 3.25 30.42 -22.17
N ALA A 46 1.95 30.13 -22.29
CA ALA A 46 1.13 29.67 -21.18
C ALA A 46 1.63 28.33 -20.61
N ASP A 47 1.99 27.36 -21.47
CA ASP A 47 2.55 26.07 -21.06
C ASP A 47 3.91 26.22 -20.36
N LEU A 48 4.80 27.06 -20.90
CA LEU A 48 6.10 27.33 -20.26
C LEU A 48 5.94 28.05 -18.92
N LYS A 49 5.02 29.02 -18.81
CA LYS A 49 4.69 29.68 -17.53
C LYS A 49 4.17 28.66 -16.51
N PHE A 50 3.29 27.76 -16.92
CA PHE A 50 2.81 26.68 -16.07
C PHE A 50 3.96 25.76 -15.62
N GLN A 51 4.86 25.36 -16.52
CA GLN A 51 6.01 24.53 -16.14
C GLN A 51 6.87 25.23 -15.09
N VAL A 52 7.12 26.54 -15.25
CA VAL A 52 7.84 27.35 -14.27
C VAL A 52 7.10 27.41 -12.94
N GLU A 53 5.79 27.62 -12.92
CA GLU A 53 5.00 27.60 -11.67
C GLU A 53 4.96 26.23 -11.03
N TYR A 54 4.84 25.16 -11.82
CA TYR A 54 4.89 23.77 -11.35
C TYR A 54 6.23 23.46 -10.68
N TYR A 55 7.36 23.82 -11.30
CA TYR A 55 8.68 23.67 -10.70
C TYR A 55 8.87 24.56 -9.47
N LYS A 56 8.33 25.79 -9.48
CA LYS A 56 8.31 26.67 -8.30
C LYS A 56 7.47 26.07 -7.17
N ARG A 57 6.36 25.39 -7.46
CA ARG A 57 5.51 24.73 -6.45
C ARG A 57 6.18 23.48 -5.88
N LEU A 58 6.85 22.69 -6.73
CA LEU A 58 7.70 21.57 -6.29
C LEU A 58 8.85 22.04 -5.37
N ALA A 59 9.46 23.18 -5.69
CA ALA A 59 10.60 23.70 -4.95
C ALA A 59 10.22 24.51 -3.69
N PHE A 60 9.12 25.28 -3.74
CA PHE A 60 8.78 26.30 -2.74
C PHE A 60 7.32 26.27 -2.25
N GLY A 61 6.46 25.41 -2.79
CA GLY A 61 5.04 25.35 -2.43
C GLY A 61 4.76 24.67 -1.09
N GLN A 62 3.81 25.19 -0.30
CA GLN A 62 3.30 24.48 0.86
C GLN A 62 2.49 23.25 0.44
N LYS A 63 2.86 22.08 0.94
CA LYS A 63 2.20 20.78 0.69
C LYS A 63 0.88 20.63 1.47
N ARG A 64 -0.06 21.56 1.32
CA ARG A 64 -1.41 21.47 1.92
C ARG A 64 -2.45 21.70 0.84
N GLU A 65 -3.25 20.69 0.55
CA GLU A 65 -4.43 20.77 -0.30
C GLU A 65 -5.65 21.00 0.63
N ARG A 66 -6.32 22.14 0.52
CA ARG A 66 -7.69 22.32 1.04
C ARG A 66 -8.56 22.84 -0.09
N PHE A 67 -9.58 22.08 -0.44
CA PHE A 67 -10.78 22.55 -1.10
C PHE A 67 -11.92 22.31 -0.10
N GLU A 68 -12.74 23.30 0.20
CA GLU A 68 -13.87 23.14 1.12
C GLU A 68 -14.84 22.12 0.53
N GLY A 69 -14.89 20.92 1.12
CA GLY A 69 -15.76 19.85 0.61
C GLY A 69 -15.53 18.44 1.16
N ASP A 70 -14.44 18.15 1.89
CA ASP A 70 -14.32 16.84 2.56
C ASP A 70 -13.53 16.95 3.88
N LYS A 71 -14.16 16.62 5.00
CA LYS A 71 -13.55 16.67 6.33
C LYS A 71 -12.66 15.46 6.62
N ASN A 72 -12.64 14.43 5.75
CA ASN A 72 -11.90 13.19 6.00
C ASN A 72 -10.67 12.97 5.11
N GLN A 73 -10.29 13.92 4.26
CA GLN A 73 -9.07 13.82 3.44
C GLN A 73 -7.96 14.74 3.97
N MET A 74 -7.32 14.31 5.07
CA MET A 74 -6.04 14.88 5.52
C MET A 74 -4.89 14.10 4.88
N SER A 75 -4.34 14.59 3.76
CA SER A 75 -3.01 14.19 3.31
C SER A 75 -1.97 14.96 4.13
N LEU A 76 -1.22 14.25 4.98
CA LEU A 76 -0.19 14.84 5.85
C LEU A 76 1.18 14.90 5.15
N PRO A 77 1.84 16.07 5.09
CA PRO A 77 3.15 16.24 4.47
C PRO A 77 4.27 15.96 5.46
N PHE A 78 4.91 14.81 5.35
CA PHE A 78 6.19 14.55 6.02
C PHE A 78 7.14 13.83 5.05
N GLU A 79 7.46 14.47 3.93
CA GLU A 79 8.66 14.10 3.17
C GLU A 79 9.85 14.72 3.90
N MET A 80 10.71 13.86 4.43
CA MET A 80 11.96 14.27 5.05
C MET A 80 12.91 14.70 3.94
N GLU A 81 13.53 15.87 4.06
CA GLU A 81 14.53 16.34 3.10
C GLU A 81 15.62 15.28 2.89
N PRO A 82 16.05 15.02 1.64
CA PRO A 82 17.03 13.97 1.32
C PRO A 82 18.36 14.12 2.08
N GLN A 83 18.70 15.33 2.53
CA GLN A 83 19.86 15.60 3.37
C GLN A 83 19.77 14.94 4.76
N LYS A 84 18.58 14.87 5.38
CA LYS A 84 18.39 14.22 6.69
C LYS A 84 18.37 12.69 6.58
N ALA A 85 17.85 12.16 5.45
CA ALA A 85 17.94 10.73 5.15
C ALA A 85 19.38 10.28 4.89
N ALA A 86 20.18 11.11 4.20
CA ALA A 86 21.60 10.84 3.98
C ALA A 86 22.42 10.89 5.28
N ALA A 87 22.12 11.83 6.18
CA ALA A 87 22.78 11.93 7.48
C ALA A 87 22.48 10.73 8.40
N GLN A 88 21.24 10.24 8.40
CA GLN A 88 20.89 9.00 9.12
C GLN A 88 21.53 7.76 8.47
N GLU A 89 21.61 7.70 7.14
CA GLU A 89 22.32 6.62 6.44
C GLU A 89 23.83 6.64 6.73
N SER A 90 24.47 7.81 6.89
CA SER A 90 25.88 7.91 7.25
C SER A 90 26.14 7.49 8.69
N GLU A 91 25.32 7.93 9.66
CA GLU A 91 25.44 7.50 11.06
C GLU A 91 25.23 5.99 11.25
N LEU A 92 24.33 5.38 10.47
CA LEU A 92 24.14 3.92 10.46
C LEU A 92 25.34 3.19 9.84
N LYS A 93 25.92 3.71 8.76
CA LYS A 93 27.11 3.13 8.12
C LYS A 93 28.34 3.18 9.03
N GLU A 94 28.55 4.28 9.75
CA GLU A 94 29.63 4.42 10.74
C GLU A 94 29.48 3.41 11.89
N LYS A 95 28.26 3.21 12.40
CA LYS A 95 28.00 2.21 13.47
C LYS A 95 28.13 0.76 13.01
N LEU A 96 28.03 0.51 11.71
CA LEU A 96 28.20 -0.82 11.09
C LEU A 96 29.64 -1.09 10.63
N SER A 97 30.46 -0.07 10.38
CA SER A 97 31.87 -0.22 9.97
C SER A 97 32.82 -0.48 11.13
N ASP A 98 32.48 -0.03 12.34
CA ASP A 98 33.44 0.04 13.46
C ASP A 98 33.40 -1.17 14.42
N GLN A 99 32.81 -2.29 14.01
CA GLN A 99 32.90 -3.52 14.82
C GLN A 99 34.01 -4.46 14.32
N PRO A 100 35.15 -4.54 15.02
CA PRO A 100 36.11 -5.61 14.75
C PRO A 100 35.44 -6.96 15.00
N ARG A 101 35.50 -7.86 14.01
CA ARG A 101 35.04 -9.25 14.13
C ARG A 101 35.87 -9.95 15.22
N LYS A 102 35.34 -9.99 16.45
CA LYS A 102 35.91 -10.80 17.53
C LYS A 102 35.84 -12.27 17.15
N LYS A 103 37.01 -12.93 17.20
CA LYS A 103 37.12 -14.39 17.12
C LYS A 103 36.20 -15.04 18.15
N THR A 104 35.51 -16.09 17.70
CA THR A 104 34.56 -16.89 18.49
C THR A 104 35.23 -17.43 19.75
N SER A 105 34.91 -16.84 20.90
CA SER A 105 35.16 -17.46 22.20
C SER A 105 34.07 -18.49 22.48
N ASN A 106 34.44 -19.61 23.10
CA ASN A 106 33.57 -20.68 23.56
C ASN A 106 32.21 -20.16 24.07
N HIS A 107 31.14 -20.78 23.56
CA HIS A 107 29.76 -20.46 23.90
C HIS A 107 29.55 -20.65 25.41
N LYS A 108 29.60 -19.57 26.19
CA LYS A 108 28.95 -19.57 27.51
C LYS A 108 27.48 -19.90 27.26
N GLY A 109 26.86 -20.68 28.15
CA GLY A 109 25.46 -21.09 28.03
C GLY A 109 24.48 -19.93 27.85
N ARG A 110 23.17 -20.23 27.78
CA ARG A 110 22.10 -19.23 27.62
C ARG A 110 22.32 -18.05 28.59
N MET A 111 22.16 -16.81 28.11
CA MET A 111 22.18 -15.65 29.00
C MET A 111 21.07 -15.80 30.04
N ALA A 112 21.41 -15.64 31.31
CA ALA A 112 20.45 -15.71 32.40
C ALA A 112 19.42 -14.59 32.27
N LEU A 113 18.15 -14.91 32.49
CA LEU A 113 17.08 -13.92 32.57
C LEU A 113 17.25 -13.10 33.87
N PRO A 114 16.87 -11.81 33.88
CA PRO A 114 16.98 -10.99 35.08
C PRO A 114 16.12 -11.52 36.24
N GLU A 115 16.68 -11.57 37.45
CA GLU A 115 16.02 -12.09 38.66
C GLU A 115 14.90 -11.19 39.19
N HIS A 116 14.85 -9.92 38.75
CA HIS A 116 13.86 -8.94 39.22
C HIS A 116 12.48 -9.09 38.54
N LEU A 117 12.37 -9.91 37.50
CA LEU A 117 11.10 -10.13 36.78
C LEU A 117 10.20 -11.06 37.59
N GLU A 118 8.89 -10.77 37.59
CA GLU A 118 7.89 -11.63 38.21
C GLU A 118 7.95 -13.03 37.58
N VAL A 119 8.06 -14.08 38.41
CA VAL A 119 8.09 -15.47 37.95
C VAL A 119 6.70 -16.08 38.18
N LYS A 120 6.02 -16.45 37.09
CA LYS A 120 4.77 -17.22 37.13
C LYS A 120 5.09 -18.69 36.89
N GLU A 121 4.92 -19.51 37.91
CA GLU A 121 5.19 -20.95 37.86
C GLU A 121 3.96 -21.71 37.35
N ILE A 122 4.16 -22.57 36.35
CA ILE A 122 3.16 -23.50 35.83
C ILE A 122 3.68 -24.90 36.10
N GLU A 123 3.03 -25.58 37.03
CA GLU A 123 3.35 -26.96 37.40
C GLU A 123 2.65 -27.92 36.44
N ILE A 124 3.42 -28.80 35.79
CA ILE A 124 2.90 -29.82 34.88
C ILE A 124 3.14 -31.20 35.49
N PHE A 125 2.04 -31.89 35.79
CA PHE A 125 2.03 -33.27 36.26
C PHE A 125 1.67 -34.23 35.10
N PRO A 126 2.14 -35.49 35.12
CA PRO A 126 1.67 -36.51 34.17
C PRO A 126 0.17 -36.80 34.34
N GLU A 127 -0.52 -37.17 33.26
CA GLU A 127 -1.96 -37.50 33.27
C GLU A 127 -2.29 -38.92 33.79
N GLU A 128 -1.27 -39.74 34.12
CA GLU A 128 -1.46 -41.10 34.64
C GLU A 128 -1.68 -41.15 36.16
N ASP A 129 -2.23 -42.27 36.66
CA ASP A 129 -2.53 -42.48 38.09
C ASP A 129 -1.24 -42.52 38.94
N LEU A 130 -1.03 -41.47 39.73
CA LEU A 130 0.22 -41.17 40.46
C LEU A 130 0.38 -41.93 41.79
N THR A 131 -0.51 -42.87 42.10
CA THR A 131 -0.65 -43.44 43.44
C THR A 131 0.57 -44.27 43.91
N ASP A 132 1.35 -44.85 42.99
CA ASP A 132 2.53 -45.71 43.28
C ASP A 132 3.89 -45.16 42.79
N MET A 133 3.98 -43.86 42.48
CA MET A 133 5.17 -43.26 41.86
C MET A 133 5.96 -42.31 42.77
N VAL A 134 7.29 -42.28 42.62
CA VAL A 134 8.18 -41.38 43.36
C VAL A 134 8.68 -40.28 42.42
N CYS A 135 8.67 -39.02 42.88
CA CYS A 135 9.22 -37.89 42.13
C CYS A 135 10.77 -37.93 42.17
N ILE A 136 11.41 -38.08 41.02
CA ILE A 136 12.86 -38.28 40.86
C ILE A 136 13.61 -36.98 40.54
N GLY A 137 12.90 -35.96 40.04
CA GLY A 137 13.50 -34.66 39.77
C GLY A 137 12.54 -33.69 39.10
N LYS A 138 12.93 -32.41 39.07
CA LYS A 138 12.20 -31.34 38.39
C LYS A 138 13.00 -30.88 37.17
N GLU A 139 12.36 -30.78 36.01
CA GLU A 139 12.93 -30.12 34.84
C GLU A 139 12.29 -28.74 34.69
N VAL A 140 13.12 -27.70 34.82
CA VAL A 140 12.68 -26.30 34.82
C VAL A 140 12.98 -25.67 33.47
N THR A 141 11.96 -25.11 32.82
CA THR A 141 12.15 -24.36 31.57
C THR A 141 11.54 -22.97 31.67
N ASP A 142 12.40 -21.95 31.57
CA ASP A 142 12.01 -20.54 31.67
C ASP A 142 11.74 -19.94 30.27
N GLU A 143 10.63 -19.21 30.16
CA GLU A 143 10.30 -18.37 29.01
C GLU A 143 10.09 -16.92 29.44
N LEU A 144 10.59 -15.99 28.63
CA LEU A 144 10.28 -14.57 28.80
C LEU A 144 8.99 -14.27 28.04
N GLU A 145 7.95 -13.91 28.80
CA GLU A 145 6.65 -13.55 28.26
C GLU A 145 6.41 -12.05 28.39
N TYR A 146 5.52 -11.55 27.54
CA TYR A 146 5.01 -10.19 27.63
C TYR A 146 3.49 -10.21 27.81
N GLU A 147 3.02 -9.41 28.75
CA GLU A 147 1.64 -8.92 28.80
C GLU A 147 1.72 -7.40 28.64
N PRO A 148 0.75 -6.71 28.03
CA PRO A 148 0.86 -5.27 27.80
C PRO A 148 1.35 -4.51 29.04
N ALA A 149 2.51 -3.85 28.90
CA ALA A 149 3.26 -3.13 29.93
C ALA A 149 3.96 -3.94 31.05
N LYS A 150 4.00 -5.28 30.98
CA LYS A 150 4.69 -6.14 31.97
C LYS A 150 5.49 -7.26 31.31
N TYR A 151 6.78 -7.36 31.66
CA TYR A 151 7.61 -8.52 31.35
C TYR A 151 7.61 -9.46 32.54
N TYR A 152 7.43 -10.76 32.30
CA TYR A 152 7.46 -11.78 33.35
C TYR A 152 8.05 -13.08 32.80
N ILE A 153 8.56 -13.92 33.71
CA ILE A 153 9.13 -15.21 33.39
C ILE A 153 8.03 -16.26 33.60
N LYS A 154 7.63 -16.97 32.55
CA LYS A 154 6.84 -18.20 32.67
C LYS A 154 7.79 -19.36 32.91
N ARG A 155 7.72 -19.96 34.09
CA ARG A 155 8.54 -21.11 34.48
C ARG A 155 7.71 -22.37 34.44
N TYR A 156 8.01 -23.26 33.50
CA TYR A 156 7.39 -24.58 33.43
C TYR A 156 8.19 -25.55 34.30
N ILE A 157 7.55 -26.10 35.33
CA ILE A 157 8.14 -27.10 36.23
C ILE A 157 7.53 -28.45 35.86
N ARG A 158 8.32 -29.30 35.19
CA ARG A 158 7.91 -30.66 34.84
C ARG A 158 8.43 -31.62 35.91
N TYR A 159 7.51 -32.32 36.55
CA TYR A 159 7.85 -33.33 37.55
C TYR A 159 8.11 -34.68 36.86
N LYS A 160 9.29 -35.28 37.12
CA LYS A 160 9.65 -36.62 36.61
C LYS A 160 9.25 -37.65 37.65
N TYR A 161 8.39 -38.59 37.27
CA TYR A 161 7.98 -39.71 38.10
C TYR A 161 8.59 -41.00 37.56
N ALA A 162 9.00 -41.93 38.42
CA ALA A 162 9.15 -43.32 38.01
C ALA A 162 8.46 -44.26 39.01
N PRO A 163 7.92 -45.39 38.54
CA PRO A 163 7.32 -46.39 39.40
C PRO A 163 8.39 -47.13 40.22
N LYS A 164 8.08 -47.49 41.47
CA LYS A 164 9.01 -48.20 42.37
C LYS A 164 9.45 -49.59 41.87
N THR A 165 8.76 -50.16 40.89
CA THR A 165 8.88 -51.57 40.47
C THR A 165 9.18 -51.79 38.98
N LYS A 166 9.27 -50.74 38.15
CA LYS A 166 9.62 -50.85 36.72
C LYS A 166 10.56 -49.73 36.27
N GLU A 167 11.44 -50.03 35.31
CA GLU A 167 12.22 -49.01 34.61
C GLU A 167 11.33 -48.23 33.63
N GLY A 168 11.18 -46.94 33.86
CA GLY A 168 10.46 -46.02 32.98
C GLY A 168 10.25 -44.67 33.66
N VAL A 169 10.76 -43.59 33.06
CA VAL A 169 10.53 -42.22 33.55
C VAL A 169 9.33 -41.66 32.81
N ILE A 170 8.28 -41.31 33.55
CA ILE A 170 7.08 -40.67 33.04
C ILE A 170 7.16 -39.18 33.37
N MET A 171 6.91 -38.34 32.38
CA MET A 171 6.99 -36.88 32.49
C MET A 171 5.81 -36.28 31.72
N GLY A 172 5.05 -35.37 32.32
CA GLY A 172 3.97 -34.67 31.62
C GLY A 172 4.51 -33.89 30.43
N GLU A 173 3.78 -33.84 29.31
CA GLU A 173 4.26 -33.22 28.06
C GLU A 173 4.45 -31.70 28.22
N LEU A 174 5.50 -31.17 27.61
CA LEU A 174 5.73 -29.71 27.62
C LEU A 174 4.73 -29.08 26.63
N PRO A 175 3.98 -28.02 27.01
CA PRO A 175 3.16 -27.27 26.08
C PRO A 175 3.97 -26.86 24.85
N GLU A 176 3.35 -26.97 23.69
CA GLU A 176 4.01 -26.71 22.42
C GLU A 176 4.51 -25.25 22.37
N ARG A 177 5.79 -25.07 22.06
CA ARG A 177 6.42 -23.75 22.04
C ARG A 177 6.46 -23.22 20.62
N VAL A 178 6.14 -21.94 20.46
CA VAL A 178 6.23 -21.22 19.17
C VAL A 178 7.61 -21.39 18.54
N ILE A 179 8.67 -21.38 19.36
CA ILE A 179 10.03 -21.63 18.90
C ILE A 179 10.69 -22.64 19.83
N GLU A 180 10.93 -23.84 19.32
CA GLU A 180 11.60 -24.91 20.07
C GLU A 180 12.95 -24.45 20.66
N LYS A 181 13.17 -24.79 21.94
CA LYS A 181 14.44 -24.60 22.67
C LYS A 181 14.91 -23.15 22.80
N ARG A 182 14.05 -22.16 22.60
CA ARG A 182 14.34 -20.73 22.81
C ARG A 182 13.53 -20.12 23.96
N ILE A 183 13.97 -18.94 24.39
CA ILE A 183 13.46 -18.17 25.52
C ILE A 183 12.11 -17.46 25.27
N PRO A 184 11.77 -16.93 24.08
CA PRO A 184 10.65 -16.01 23.97
C PRO A 184 9.29 -16.73 23.93
N GLY A 185 8.36 -16.31 24.79
CA GLY A 185 6.95 -16.69 24.73
C GLY A 185 6.22 -16.02 23.56
N ALA A 186 5.01 -16.49 23.26
CA ALA A 186 4.22 -16.02 22.12
C ALA A 186 3.86 -14.52 22.20
N GLY A 187 3.54 -14.02 23.39
CA GLY A 187 3.23 -12.61 23.64
C GLY A 187 4.46 -11.71 23.45
N LEU A 188 5.65 -12.15 23.85
CA LEU A 188 6.88 -11.41 23.56
C LEU A 188 7.11 -11.31 22.05
N LEU A 189 6.98 -12.41 21.31
CA LEU A 189 7.12 -12.42 19.86
C LEU A 189 6.09 -11.54 19.16
N ALA A 190 4.83 -11.60 19.61
CA ALA A 190 3.76 -10.75 19.11
C ALA A 190 4.07 -9.27 19.35
N SER A 191 4.53 -8.90 20.54
CA SER A 191 4.89 -7.51 20.87
C SER A 191 5.99 -6.96 19.97
N ILE A 192 7.05 -7.75 19.71
CA ILE A 192 8.19 -7.35 18.86
C ILE A 192 7.72 -7.04 17.43
N LEU A 193 6.82 -7.89 16.89
CA LEU A 193 6.29 -7.74 15.54
C LEU A 193 5.30 -6.58 15.43
N VAL A 194 4.38 -6.43 16.40
CA VAL A 194 3.44 -5.29 16.45
C VAL A 194 4.21 -3.98 16.57
N ASP A 195 5.14 -3.87 17.53
CA ASP A 195 5.98 -2.70 17.70
C ASP A 195 6.68 -2.32 16.38
N LYS A 196 7.21 -3.30 15.64
CA LYS A 196 7.97 -3.06 14.41
C LYS A 196 7.10 -2.64 13.24
N TYR A 197 6.04 -3.39 12.96
CA TYR A 197 5.29 -3.29 11.71
C TYR A 197 4.04 -2.43 11.83
N GLN A 198 3.44 -2.33 13.03
CA GLN A 198 2.27 -1.51 13.31
C GLN A 198 2.64 -0.17 13.95
N ASP A 199 3.55 -0.18 14.94
CA ASP A 199 3.95 1.04 15.67
C ASP A 199 5.24 1.68 15.11
N TYR A 200 5.78 1.09 14.05
CA TYR A 200 6.94 1.60 13.30
C TYR A 200 8.21 1.77 14.14
N LEU A 201 8.37 0.99 15.21
CA LEU A 201 9.52 1.00 16.10
C LEU A 201 10.59 0.00 15.61
N PRO A 202 11.71 0.48 15.03
CA PRO A 202 12.75 -0.42 14.51
C PRO A 202 13.38 -1.28 15.61
N LEU A 203 13.89 -2.46 15.24
CA LEU A 203 14.45 -3.43 16.18
C LEU A 203 15.56 -2.86 17.07
N TYR A 204 16.42 -1.97 16.55
CA TYR A 204 17.47 -1.35 17.37
C TYR A 204 16.90 -0.43 18.47
N ARG A 205 15.76 0.23 18.23
CA ARG A 205 15.07 1.05 19.26
C ARG A 205 14.37 0.15 20.27
N GLN A 206 13.82 -0.97 19.84
CA GLN A 206 13.31 -1.99 20.75
C GLN A 206 14.42 -2.55 21.64
N LEU A 207 15.60 -2.82 21.10
CA LEU A 207 16.78 -3.27 21.86
C LEU A 207 17.19 -2.25 22.94
N GLN A 208 17.08 -0.95 22.66
CA GLN A 208 17.27 0.09 23.68
C GLN A 208 16.18 0.09 24.76
N ARG A 209 14.91 -0.25 24.42
CA ARG A 209 13.84 -0.44 25.42
C ARG A 209 14.17 -1.61 26.35
N PHE A 210 14.58 -2.74 25.80
CA PHE A 210 15.00 -3.90 26.59
C PHE A 210 16.18 -3.56 27.51
N LYS A 211 17.18 -2.81 27.01
CA LYS A 211 18.31 -2.35 27.84
C LYS A 211 17.88 -1.45 29.00
N ARG A 212 16.91 -0.55 28.79
CA ARG A 212 16.36 0.31 29.87
C ARG A 212 15.52 -0.47 30.88
N ALA A 213 14.88 -1.56 30.43
CA ALA A 213 14.19 -2.50 31.31
C ALA A 213 15.16 -3.51 31.96
N GLU A 214 16.47 -3.32 31.83
CA GLU A 214 17.50 -4.21 32.36
C GLU A 214 17.39 -5.67 31.87
N ILE A 215 16.82 -5.87 30.68
CA ILE A 215 16.73 -7.17 30.00
C ILE A 215 17.82 -7.24 28.92
N PRO A 216 18.96 -7.93 29.17
CA PRO A 216 20.05 -8.00 28.20
C PRO A 216 19.67 -8.93 27.04
N ILE A 217 19.36 -8.36 25.88
CA ILE A 217 19.09 -9.12 24.64
C ILE A 217 20.07 -8.68 23.55
N ALA A 218 20.77 -9.65 22.94
CA ALA A 218 21.65 -9.38 21.81
C ALA A 218 20.85 -9.11 20.52
N SER A 219 21.35 -8.22 19.65
CA SER A 219 20.65 -7.86 18.39
C SER A 219 20.37 -9.07 17.52
N SER A 220 21.35 -9.98 17.40
CA SER A 220 21.23 -11.23 16.64
C SER A 220 20.10 -12.13 17.16
N THR A 221 19.85 -12.11 18.46
CA THR A 221 18.79 -12.89 19.10
C THR A 221 17.42 -12.30 18.76
N LEU A 222 17.27 -10.98 18.89
CA LEU A 222 16.02 -10.29 18.55
C LEU A 222 15.66 -10.43 17.06
N GLU A 223 16.64 -10.24 16.17
CA GLU A 223 16.47 -10.46 14.73
C GLU A 223 16.16 -11.92 14.41
N GLY A 224 16.81 -12.86 15.10
CA GLY A 224 16.55 -14.29 14.98
C GLY A 224 15.12 -14.68 15.38
N TRP A 225 14.60 -14.09 16.46
CA TRP A 225 13.22 -14.27 16.91
C TRP A 225 12.23 -13.70 15.90
N THR A 226 12.41 -12.44 15.48
CA THR A 226 11.59 -11.82 14.42
C THR A 226 11.56 -12.69 13.17
N ARG A 227 12.72 -13.19 12.73
CA ARG A 227 12.85 -14.02 11.53
C ARG A 227 12.05 -15.32 11.63
N GLN A 228 12.04 -15.95 12.80
CA GLN A 228 11.35 -17.23 13.03
C GLN A 228 9.85 -17.04 13.16
N SER A 229 9.40 -16.04 13.91
CA SER A 229 7.97 -15.70 14.00
C SER A 229 7.37 -15.42 12.62
N LEU A 230 8.07 -14.65 11.78
CA LEU A 230 7.61 -14.39 10.41
C LEU A 230 7.59 -15.64 9.52
N LYS A 231 8.46 -16.64 9.76
CA LYS A 231 8.41 -17.91 9.03
C LYS A 231 7.18 -18.74 9.42
N ILE A 232 6.77 -18.67 10.67
CA ILE A 232 5.57 -19.37 11.14
C ILE A 232 4.33 -18.73 10.50
N ILE A 233 4.27 -17.39 10.49
CA ILE A 233 3.18 -16.64 9.82
C ILE A 233 3.14 -16.87 8.31
N ASP A 234 4.27 -17.22 7.68
CA ASP A 234 4.32 -17.55 6.25
C ASP A 234 3.40 -18.71 5.89
N ILE A 235 3.21 -19.69 6.79
CA ILE A 235 2.27 -20.81 6.58
C ILE A 235 0.85 -20.27 6.33
N LEU A 236 0.41 -19.33 7.17
CA LEU A 236 -0.90 -18.69 7.02
C LEU A 236 -0.95 -17.80 5.76
N TYR A 237 0.16 -17.16 5.42
CA TYR A 237 0.27 -16.28 4.25
C TYR A 237 0.13 -17.04 2.92
N GLN A 238 0.67 -18.25 2.81
CA GLN A 238 0.52 -19.06 1.60
C GLN A 238 -0.95 -19.40 1.32
N HIS A 239 -1.76 -19.67 2.35
CA HIS A 239 -3.20 -19.85 2.17
C HIS A 239 -3.92 -18.55 1.79
N LEU A 240 -3.48 -17.40 2.34
CA LEU A 240 -4.02 -16.09 1.97
C LEU A 240 -3.78 -15.77 0.48
N LEU A 241 -2.62 -16.16 -0.05
CA LEU A 241 -2.27 -16.04 -1.48
C LEU A 241 -3.20 -16.86 -2.38
N GLU A 242 -3.62 -18.06 -1.95
CA GLU A 242 -4.60 -18.86 -2.68
C GLU A 242 -6.00 -18.23 -2.61
N ASP A 243 -6.40 -17.80 -1.42
CA ASP A 243 -7.75 -17.29 -1.17
C ASP A 243 -7.99 -15.96 -1.91
N ILE A 244 -7.00 -15.07 -2.02
CA ILE A 244 -7.15 -13.79 -2.73
C ILE A 244 -7.46 -14.01 -4.22
N ARG A 245 -6.89 -15.06 -4.83
CA ARG A 245 -7.06 -15.36 -6.27
C ARG A 245 -8.48 -15.77 -6.60
N SER A 246 -9.19 -16.34 -5.63
CA SER A 246 -10.58 -16.77 -5.76
C SER A 246 -11.61 -15.65 -5.56
N LYS A 247 -11.18 -14.46 -5.12
CA LYS A 247 -12.09 -13.33 -4.87
C LYS A 247 -12.62 -12.78 -6.19
N GLY A 248 -13.89 -12.39 -6.22
CA GLY A 248 -14.51 -11.84 -7.44
C GLY A 248 -14.23 -10.35 -7.70
N TYR A 249 -13.71 -9.62 -6.70
CA TYR A 249 -13.43 -8.18 -6.82
C TYR A 249 -12.16 -7.82 -6.05
N LEU A 250 -11.16 -7.30 -6.75
CA LEU A 250 -9.89 -6.85 -6.19
C LEU A 250 -9.56 -5.42 -6.60
N GLN A 251 -9.17 -4.62 -5.64
CA GLN A 251 -8.47 -3.36 -5.84
C GLN A 251 -6.97 -3.63 -5.76
N SER A 252 -6.22 -3.13 -6.72
CA SER A 252 -4.76 -3.32 -6.79
C SER A 252 -4.04 -1.99 -6.89
N ASP A 253 -2.94 -1.88 -6.16
CA ASP A 253 -2.02 -0.75 -6.17
C ASP A 253 -0.62 -1.25 -5.79
N GLU A 254 0.41 -0.47 -6.07
CA GLU A 254 1.79 -0.83 -5.74
C GLU A 254 2.54 0.26 -5.00
N THR A 255 3.46 -0.17 -4.14
CA THR A 255 4.22 0.78 -3.32
C THR A 255 5.69 0.38 -3.19
N PRO A 256 6.63 1.33 -3.36
CA PRO A 256 8.05 1.03 -3.39
C PRO A 256 8.61 0.65 -2.02
N ILE A 257 9.63 -0.21 -1.99
CA ILE A 257 10.45 -0.53 -0.81
C ILE A 257 11.94 -0.64 -1.21
N LYS A 258 12.83 -0.02 -0.44
CA LYS A 258 14.27 -0.21 -0.60
C LYS A 258 14.68 -1.54 0.01
N VAL A 259 15.50 -2.31 -0.69
CA VAL A 259 15.96 -3.63 -0.24
C VAL A 259 17.48 -3.71 -0.35
N MET A 260 18.15 -4.22 0.68
CA MET A 260 19.58 -4.53 0.59
C MET A 260 19.78 -5.76 -0.30
N ASP A 261 20.66 -5.61 -1.28
CA ASP A 261 20.97 -6.63 -2.26
C ASP A 261 22.51 -6.77 -2.33
N PRO A 262 23.08 -7.94 -1.94
CA PRO A 262 24.53 -8.16 -2.01
C PRO A 262 25.12 -7.96 -3.40
N ALA A 263 24.32 -8.14 -4.47
CA ALA A 263 24.76 -7.90 -5.84
C ALA A 263 24.95 -6.40 -6.14
N LYS A 264 24.31 -5.51 -5.39
CA LYS A 264 24.35 -4.05 -5.58
C LYS A 264 25.17 -3.37 -4.48
N LYS A 265 26.49 -3.36 -4.63
CA LYS A 265 27.38 -2.67 -3.67
C LYS A 265 27.06 -1.17 -3.58
N GLY A 266 26.82 -0.69 -2.36
CA GLY A 266 26.62 0.74 -2.06
C GLY A 266 25.27 1.32 -2.48
N LYS A 267 24.37 0.54 -3.09
CA LYS A 267 23.02 0.98 -3.50
C LYS A 267 21.97 -0.02 -3.05
N THR A 268 20.79 0.46 -2.67
CA THR A 268 19.64 -0.41 -2.41
C THR A 268 18.95 -0.79 -3.72
N HIS A 269 18.44 -2.01 -3.79
CA HIS A 269 17.50 -2.43 -4.82
C HIS A 269 16.13 -1.76 -4.59
N GLN A 270 15.46 -1.33 -5.67
CA GLN A 270 14.12 -0.79 -5.61
C GLN A 270 13.10 -1.90 -5.85
N GLY A 271 12.59 -2.50 -4.77
CA GLY A 271 11.52 -3.49 -4.82
C GLY A 271 10.15 -2.84 -4.71
N TYR A 272 9.10 -3.64 -4.88
CA TYR A 272 7.71 -3.20 -4.83
C TYR A 272 6.88 -4.18 -4.02
N TYR A 273 6.00 -3.63 -3.17
CA TYR A 273 4.88 -4.37 -2.63
C TYR A 273 3.67 -4.12 -3.52
N TRP A 274 3.18 -5.19 -4.14
CA TRP A 274 1.91 -5.23 -4.87
C TRP A 274 0.82 -5.54 -3.86
N VAL A 275 -0.14 -4.64 -3.72
CA VAL A 275 -1.17 -4.73 -2.68
C VAL A 275 -2.50 -4.98 -3.35
N HIS A 276 -3.15 -6.06 -2.93
CA HIS A 276 -4.46 -6.47 -3.39
C HIS A 276 -5.44 -6.41 -2.22
N HIS A 277 -6.57 -5.74 -2.40
CA HIS A 277 -7.59 -5.59 -1.38
C HIS A 277 -8.95 -5.98 -1.95
N CYS A 278 -9.68 -6.83 -1.25
CA CYS A 278 -11.06 -7.17 -1.56
C CYS A 278 -12.00 -6.29 -0.71
N PRO A 279 -12.72 -5.31 -1.31
CA PRO A 279 -13.59 -4.43 -0.54
C PRO A 279 -14.81 -5.13 0.08
N ILE A 280 -15.18 -6.31 -0.42
CA ILE A 280 -16.37 -7.05 0.00
C ILE A 280 -16.17 -7.64 1.41
N ASP A 281 -15.04 -8.30 1.62
CA ASP A 281 -14.76 -9.01 2.88
C ASP A 281 -13.62 -8.37 3.69
N GLY A 282 -12.95 -7.34 3.18
CA GLY A 282 -11.87 -6.65 3.88
C GLY A 282 -10.51 -7.34 3.80
N THR A 283 -10.38 -8.41 3.00
CA THR A 283 -9.10 -9.12 2.83
C THR A 283 -8.07 -8.21 2.18
N VAL A 284 -6.85 -8.18 2.72
CA VAL A 284 -5.70 -7.43 2.18
C VAL A 284 -4.51 -8.37 2.05
N LEU A 285 -3.85 -8.33 0.89
CA LEU A 285 -2.61 -9.04 0.61
C LEU A 285 -1.55 -8.04 0.16
N PHE A 286 -0.36 -8.10 0.75
CA PHE A 286 0.86 -7.51 0.24
C PHE A 286 1.71 -8.63 -0.35
N ASP A 287 2.09 -8.50 -1.60
CA ASP A 287 3.00 -9.40 -2.31
C ASP A 287 4.29 -8.66 -2.65
N TYR A 288 5.44 -9.21 -2.24
CA TYR A 288 6.72 -8.59 -2.53
C TYR A 288 7.26 -9.07 -3.87
N GLN A 289 7.60 -8.13 -4.75
CA GLN A 289 8.27 -8.42 -6.01
C GLN A 289 9.52 -7.55 -6.20
N PRO A 290 10.63 -8.10 -6.73
CA PRO A 290 11.81 -7.29 -7.05
C PRO A 290 11.55 -6.22 -8.11
N GLY A 291 10.57 -6.43 -9.00
CA GLY A 291 10.26 -5.51 -10.09
C GLY A 291 8.86 -4.89 -10.01
N ARG A 292 8.65 -3.81 -10.78
CA ARG A 292 7.35 -3.20 -11.08
C ARG A 292 6.79 -3.63 -12.45
N SER A 293 7.28 -4.75 -12.97
CA SER A 293 6.90 -5.24 -14.29
C SER A 293 5.57 -5.97 -14.25
N ARG A 294 5.03 -6.31 -15.42
CA ARG A 294 3.76 -7.05 -15.50
C ARG A 294 3.89 -8.44 -14.88
N GLU A 295 5.03 -9.09 -15.04
CA GLU A 295 5.31 -10.43 -14.53
C GLU A 295 5.18 -10.47 -13.00
N ALA A 296 5.54 -9.36 -12.34
CA ALA A 296 5.35 -9.18 -10.91
C ALA A 296 3.87 -9.10 -10.52
N ALA A 297 3.04 -8.34 -11.26
CA ALA A 297 1.59 -8.31 -11.04
C ALA A 297 0.91 -9.67 -11.30
N ASP A 298 1.43 -10.41 -12.30
CA ASP A 298 0.94 -11.73 -12.67
C ASP A 298 1.22 -12.80 -11.60
N HIS A 299 2.15 -12.57 -10.66
CA HIS A 299 2.39 -13.51 -9.57
C HIS A 299 1.11 -13.79 -8.77
N VAL A 300 0.32 -12.76 -8.47
CA VAL A 300 -0.98 -12.93 -7.80
C VAL A 300 -2.12 -13.01 -8.80
N LEU A 301 -2.12 -12.18 -9.85
CA LEU A 301 -3.28 -12.04 -10.75
C LEU A 301 -3.32 -13.06 -11.92
N ALA A 302 -2.41 -14.04 -11.94
CA ALA A 302 -2.47 -15.14 -12.90
C ALA A 302 -3.77 -15.94 -12.74
N GLY A 303 -4.55 -16.03 -13.82
CA GLY A 303 -5.81 -16.78 -13.84
C GLY A 303 -6.97 -16.13 -13.10
N PHE A 304 -6.79 -14.92 -12.54
CA PHE A 304 -7.86 -14.16 -11.89
C PHE A 304 -9.01 -13.89 -12.87
N LYS A 305 -10.25 -14.03 -12.37
CA LYS A 305 -11.49 -13.70 -13.08
C LYS A 305 -12.40 -12.90 -12.16
N GLY A 306 -13.01 -11.84 -12.68
CA GLY A 306 -13.83 -10.92 -11.90
C GLY A 306 -13.46 -9.46 -12.14
N TYR A 307 -13.74 -8.61 -11.16
CA TYR A 307 -13.52 -7.17 -11.22
C TYR A 307 -12.13 -6.82 -10.68
N LEU A 308 -11.32 -6.13 -11.48
CA LEU A 308 -10.01 -5.61 -11.07
C LEU A 308 -10.07 -4.09 -11.11
N GLN A 309 -9.79 -3.39 -10.00
CA GLN A 309 -9.76 -1.92 -9.97
C GLN A 309 -8.34 -1.40 -9.69
N SER A 310 -7.85 -0.45 -10.49
CA SER A 310 -6.51 0.16 -10.30
C SER A 310 -6.46 1.66 -10.66
N ASP A 311 -5.28 2.26 -10.50
CA ASP A 311 -4.97 3.67 -10.79
C ASP A 311 -4.71 3.97 -12.28
N GLY A 312 -4.90 2.98 -13.17
CA GLY A 312 -4.65 3.12 -14.60
C GLY A 312 -3.18 2.98 -15.02
N TYR A 313 -2.32 2.36 -14.19
CA TYR A 313 -0.99 1.91 -14.58
C TYR A 313 -1.03 0.83 -15.67
N ALA A 314 -0.22 1.00 -16.71
CA ALA A 314 -0.25 0.19 -17.93
C ALA A 314 0.03 -1.31 -17.71
N ALA A 315 0.63 -1.71 -16.58
CA ALA A 315 0.80 -3.13 -16.25
C ALA A 315 -0.55 -3.84 -16.08
N TYR A 316 -1.57 -3.14 -15.56
CA TYR A 316 -2.90 -3.69 -15.33
C TYR A 316 -3.73 -3.78 -16.62
N ASP A 317 -3.50 -2.90 -17.61
CA ASP A 317 -4.28 -2.88 -18.86
C ASP A 317 -4.25 -4.22 -19.61
N LYS A 318 -3.11 -4.92 -19.59
CA LYS A 318 -2.99 -6.26 -20.22
C LYS A 318 -3.72 -7.34 -19.43
N ILE A 319 -3.76 -7.22 -18.10
CA ILE A 319 -4.49 -8.14 -17.22
C ILE A 319 -5.99 -7.92 -17.40
N GLY A 320 -6.42 -6.66 -17.51
CA GLY A 320 -7.80 -6.26 -17.77
C GLY A 320 -8.35 -6.70 -19.13
N LYS A 321 -7.48 -7.02 -20.10
CA LYS A 321 -7.86 -7.55 -21.42
C LYS A 321 -8.05 -9.07 -21.44
N ARG A 322 -7.79 -9.77 -20.31
CA ARG A 322 -8.00 -11.21 -20.22
C ARG A 322 -9.50 -11.53 -20.21
N GLU A 323 -9.84 -12.67 -20.78
CA GLU A 323 -11.21 -13.15 -20.78
C GLU A 323 -11.71 -13.39 -19.35
N GLY A 324 -12.87 -12.82 -19.02
CA GLY A 324 -13.47 -12.91 -17.69
C GLY A 324 -12.94 -11.90 -16.68
N VAL A 325 -12.11 -10.92 -17.07
CA VAL A 325 -11.69 -9.80 -16.22
C VAL A 325 -12.37 -8.52 -16.68
N THR A 326 -13.03 -7.83 -15.75
CA THR A 326 -13.55 -6.47 -15.96
C THR A 326 -12.65 -5.49 -15.24
N HIS A 327 -11.93 -4.64 -15.99
CA HIS A 327 -11.01 -3.66 -15.42
C HIS A 327 -11.72 -2.33 -15.15
N LEU A 328 -11.56 -1.83 -13.93
CA LEU A 328 -12.05 -0.55 -13.45
C LEU A 328 -10.88 0.39 -13.19
N ASN A 329 -11.09 1.67 -13.51
CA ASN A 329 -10.13 2.72 -13.18
C ASN A 329 -10.71 3.66 -12.12
N CYS A 330 -9.81 4.27 -11.37
CA CYS A 330 -10.15 5.11 -10.23
C CYS A 330 -10.50 6.55 -10.65
N TRP A 331 -11.69 7.02 -10.26
CA TRP A 331 -12.09 8.42 -10.45
C TRP A 331 -11.28 9.41 -9.64
N ALA A 332 -10.72 9.02 -8.48
CA ALA A 332 -9.87 9.91 -7.69
C ALA A 332 -8.58 10.30 -8.45
N HIS A 333 -8.02 9.37 -9.25
CA HIS A 333 -6.88 9.65 -10.12
C HIS A 333 -7.26 10.59 -11.27
N ALA A 334 -8.40 10.36 -11.93
CA ALA A 334 -8.92 11.27 -12.95
C ALA A 334 -9.14 12.69 -12.38
N ARG A 335 -9.79 12.80 -11.22
CA ARG A 335 -10.01 14.05 -10.49
C ARG A 335 -8.70 14.79 -10.23
N ARG A 336 -7.66 14.08 -9.79
CA ARG A 336 -6.34 14.65 -9.48
C ARG A 336 -5.67 15.29 -10.70
N GLU A 337 -5.82 14.70 -11.88
CA GLU A 337 -5.26 15.27 -13.11
C GLU A 337 -5.99 16.58 -13.50
N PHE A 338 -7.32 16.65 -13.34
CA PHE A 338 -8.06 17.89 -13.55
C PHE A 338 -7.73 18.96 -12.49
N ASP A 339 -7.54 18.56 -11.24
CA ASP A 339 -7.16 19.51 -10.17
C ASP A 339 -5.80 20.16 -10.44
N LYS A 340 -4.79 19.37 -10.86
CA LYS A 340 -3.49 19.89 -11.31
C LYS A 340 -3.60 20.83 -12.51
N ALA A 341 -4.63 20.66 -13.34
CA ALA A 341 -4.84 21.48 -14.52
C ALA A 341 -5.47 22.84 -14.23
N LYS A 342 -5.92 23.12 -12.99
CA LYS A 342 -6.53 24.41 -12.61
C LYS A 342 -5.65 25.62 -12.88
N ASP A 343 -4.35 25.51 -12.61
CA ASP A 343 -3.42 26.63 -12.84
C ASP A 343 -3.18 26.88 -14.34
N ASN A 344 -3.43 25.88 -15.19
CA ASN A 344 -3.29 25.99 -16.64
C ASN A 344 -4.58 26.45 -17.33
N ASP A 345 -5.72 25.89 -16.93
CA ASP A 345 -7.03 26.16 -17.52
C ASP A 345 -8.12 25.96 -16.46
N ARG A 346 -8.34 27.02 -15.67
CA ARG A 346 -9.23 26.97 -14.52
C ARG A 346 -10.67 26.69 -14.89
N GLU A 347 -11.18 27.31 -15.95
CA GLU A 347 -12.58 27.20 -16.36
C GLU A 347 -12.93 25.75 -16.75
N ARG A 348 -12.10 25.11 -17.60
CA ARG A 348 -12.33 23.72 -18.00
C ARG A 348 -12.08 22.75 -16.85
N ALA A 349 -11.03 22.98 -16.05
CA ALA A 349 -10.72 22.14 -14.90
C ALA A 349 -11.85 22.16 -13.86
N GLU A 350 -12.36 23.34 -13.48
CA GLU A 350 -13.46 23.48 -12.52
C GLU A 350 -14.75 22.86 -13.05
N LYS A 351 -15.05 23.03 -14.35
CA LYS A 351 -16.20 22.39 -14.97
C LYS A 351 -16.11 20.86 -14.93
N ALA A 352 -14.95 20.29 -15.29
CA ALA A 352 -14.72 18.85 -15.19
C ALA A 352 -14.85 18.34 -13.74
N LEU A 353 -14.28 19.06 -12.78
CA LEU A 353 -14.37 18.71 -11.37
C LEU A 353 -15.81 18.78 -10.84
N SER A 354 -16.63 19.70 -11.34
CA SER A 354 -18.06 19.79 -10.99
C SER A 354 -18.84 18.55 -11.42
N PHE A 355 -18.53 17.97 -12.59
CA PHE A 355 -19.12 16.71 -13.04
C PHE A 355 -18.70 15.56 -12.11
N ILE A 356 -17.41 15.45 -11.81
CA ILE A 356 -16.88 14.42 -10.91
C ILE A 356 -17.50 14.55 -9.51
N GLN A 357 -17.67 15.78 -9.00
CA GLN A 357 -18.31 16.04 -7.72
C GLN A 357 -19.76 15.51 -7.68
N LYS A 358 -20.53 15.69 -8.75
CA LYS A 358 -21.89 15.13 -8.86
C LYS A 358 -21.87 13.60 -8.76
N LEU A 359 -20.89 12.91 -9.38
CA LEU A 359 -20.75 11.45 -9.26
C LEU A 359 -20.49 11.03 -7.82
N TYR A 360 -19.57 11.72 -7.13
CA TYR A 360 -19.30 11.46 -5.72
C TYR A 360 -20.48 11.78 -4.80
N ALA A 361 -21.31 12.76 -5.14
CA ALA A 361 -22.54 13.06 -4.40
C ALA A 361 -23.54 11.91 -4.47
N VAL A 362 -23.66 11.23 -5.63
CA VAL A 362 -24.49 10.02 -5.77
C VAL A 362 -23.97 8.90 -4.88
N GLU A 363 -22.65 8.70 -4.83
CA GLU A 363 -22.04 7.70 -3.95
C GLU A 363 -22.21 8.03 -2.46
N ALA A 364 -22.12 9.31 -2.10
CA ALA A 364 -22.38 9.77 -0.73
C ALA A 364 -23.84 9.50 -0.34
N GLN A 365 -24.80 9.82 -1.22
CA GLN A 365 -26.21 9.51 -1.00
C GLN A 365 -26.44 8.01 -0.80
N ALA A 366 -25.82 7.16 -1.64
CA ALA A 366 -25.95 5.71 -1.53
C ALA A 366 -25.43 5.16 -0.18
N ARG A 367 -24.32 5.71 0.31
CA ARG A 367 -23.72 5.34 1.60
C ARG A 367 -24.55 5.83 2.77
N GLU A 368 -25.02 7.08 2.74
CA GLU A 368 -25.87 7.65 3.80
C GLU A 368 -27.19 6.89 3.97
N GLN A 369 -27.78 6.45 2.85
CA GLN A 369 -29.01 5.66 2.85
C GLN A 369 -28.78 4.16 3.08
N ASN A 370 -27.54 3.70 3.29
CA ASN A 370 -27.16 2.28 3.43
C ASN A 370 -27.79 1.38 2.35
N LEU A 371 -27.75 1.82 1.09
CA LEU A 371 -28.37 1.08 -0.01
C LEU A 371 -27.68 -0.27 -0.25
N SER A 372 -28.48 -1.30 -0.52
CA SER A 372 -27.98 -2.59 -1.01
C SER A 372 -27.27 -2.44 -2.37
N PRO A 373 -26.41 -3.39 -2.78
CA PRO A 373 -25.75 -3.34 -4.09
C PRO A 373 -26.72 -3.15 -5.27
N ALA A 374 -27.87 -3.84 -5.25
CA ALA A 374 -28.89 -3.69 -6.29
C ALA A 374 -29.48 -2.26 -6.33
N GLN A 375 -29.80 -1.68 -5.17
CA GLN A 375 -30.32 -0.31 -5.07
C GLN A 375 -29.27 0.73 -5.46
N ARG A 376 -28.00 0.53 -5.05
CA ARG A 376 -26.87 1.39 -5.43
C ARG A 376 -26.68 1.40 -6.94
N LYS A 377 -26.80 0.24 -7.60
CA LYS A 377 -26.78 0.14 -9.07
C LYS A 377 -27.94 0.92 -9.70
N SER A 378 -29.17 0.75 -9.22
CA SER A 378 -30.33 1.49 -9.75
C SER A 378 -30.16 3.00 -9.61
N LEU A 379 -29.72 3.47 -8.44
CA LEU A 379 -29.44 4.90 -8.20
C LEU A 379 -28.35 5.44 -9.13
N ARG A 380 -27.29 4.65 -9.37
CA ARG A 380 -26.22 4.98 -10.32
C ARG A 380 -26.75 5.12 -11.75
N LEU A 381 -27.60 4.20 -12.21
CA LEU A 381 -28.20 4.26 -13.54
C LEU A 381 -29.16 5.44 -13.70
N GLU A 382 -29.88 5.80 -12.65
CA GLU A 382 -30.80 6.94 -12.65
C GLU A 382 -30.06 8.30 -12.63
N LYS A 383 -29.07 8.45 -11.74
CA LYS A 383 -28.45 9.76 -11.45
C LYS A 383 -27.02 9.93 -11.98
N ALA A 384 -26.18 8.91 -11.86
CA ALA A 384 -24.77 9.01 -12.25
C ALA A 384 -24.57 8.82 -13.77
N LEU A 385 -25.29 7.89 -14.40
CA LEU A 385 -25.18 7.60 -15.84
C LEU A 385 -25.49 8.83 -16.71
N PRO A 386 -26.55 9.63 -16.47
CA PRO A 386 -26.76 10.87 -17.22
C PRO A 386 -25.60 11.86 -17.08
N VAL A 387 -25.04 12.00 -15.88
CA VAL A 387 -23.89 12.88 -15.60
C VAL A 387 -22.64 12.41 -16.35
N ILE A 388 -22.35 11.11 -16.36
CA ILE A 388 -21.24 10.55 -17.15
C ILE A 388 -21.46 10.85 -18.63
N ASN A 389 -22.66 10.57 -19.17
CA ASN A 389 -22.94 10.81 -20.58
C ASN A 389 -22.79 12.29 -20.98
N GLU A 390 -23.27 13.22 -20.14
CA GLU A 390 -23.09 14.65 -20.34
C GLU A 390 -21.61 15.04 -20.29
N PHE A 391 -20.88 14.53 -19.30
CA PHE A 391 -19.46 14.83 -19.12
C PHE A 391 -18.62 14.32 -20.30
N GLY A 392 -18.88 13.09 -20.77
CA GLY A 392 -18.20 12.51 -21.93
C GLY A 392 -18.46 13.30 -23.21
N LYS A 393 -19.72 13.70 -23.46
CA LYS A 393 -20.07 14.57 -24.60
C LYS A 393 -19.35 15.90 -24.53
N TRP A 394 -19.40 16.56 -23.37
CA TRP A 394 -18.70 17.83 -23.16
C TRP A 394 -17.20 17.69 -23.44
N MET A 395 -16.56 16.63 -22.92
CA MET A 395 -15.13 16.43 -23.15
C MET A 395 -14.81 16.21 -24.63
N PHE A 396 -15.62 15.41 -25.33
CA PHE A 396 -15.45 15.15 -26.75
C PHE A 396 -15.54 16.43 -27.58
N ASP A 397 -16.52 17.28 -27.30
CA ASP A 397 -16.70 18.56 -27.99
C ASP A 397 -15.48 19.48 -27.77
N GLN A 398 -15.00 19.60 -26.53
CA GLN A 398 -13.83 20.42 -26.22
C GLN A 398 -12.57 19.96 -26.98
N MET A 399 -12.36 18.65 -27.16
CA MET A 399 -11.22 18.14 -27.92
C MET A 399 -11.41 18.30 -29.44
N LYS A 400 -12.62 18.08 -29.95
CA LYS A 400 -12.92 18.19 -31.39
C LYS A 400 -12.72 19.60 -31.92
N HIS A 401 -13.03 20.62 -31.11
CA HIS A 401 -12.84 22.02 -31.50
C HIS A 401 -11.38 22.50 -31.44
N GLN A 402 -10.40 21.60 -31.19
CA GLN A 402 -8.96 21.89 -31.10
C GLN A 402 -8.58 22.99 -30.10
N LEU A 403 -9.45 23.26 -29.14
CA LEU A 403 -9.25 24.31 -28.14
C LEU A 403 -8.22 23.93 -27.06
N ILE A 404 -7.60 22.75 -27.17
CA ILE A 404 -6.74 22.16 -26.14
C ILE A 404 -5.47 21.58 -26.77
N LEU A 405 -4.31 22.04 -26.28
CA LEU A 405 -3.02 21.46 -26.65
C LEU A 405 -2.84 20.10 -25.95
N PRO A 406 -2.56 19.00 -26.66
CA PRO A 406 -2.47 17.65 -26.06
C PRO A 406 -1.43 17.49 -24.95
N LYS A 407 -0.42 18.35 -24.91
CA LYS A 407 0.67 18.30 -23.91
C LYS A 407 0.42 19.19 -22.69
N SER A 408 -0.55 20.10 -22.75
CA SER A 408 -0.88 20.93 -21.60
C SER A 408 -1.45 20.07 -20.47
N PRO A 409 -1.38 20.51 -19.21
CA PRO A 409 -1.99 19.82 -18.07
C PRO A 409 -3.46 19.45 -18.31
N ILE A 410 -4.26 20.38 -18.84
CA ILE A 410 -5.66 20.11 -19.16
C ILE A 410 -5.78 19.07 -20.29
N GLY A 411 -4.93 19.15 -21.33
CA GLY A 411 -4.89 18.15 -22.40
C GLY A 411 -4.53 16.75 -21.90
N LYS A 412 -3.61 16.65 -20.94
CA LYS A 412 -3.25 15.38 -20.27
C LYS A 412 -4.39 14.83 -19.44
N ALA A 413 -5.11 15.68 -18.70
CA ALA A 413 -6.26 15.26 -17.90
C ALA A 413 -7.39 14.72 -18.78
N PHE A 414 -7.73 15.45 -19.85
CA PHE A 414 -8.72 14.99 -20.84
C PHE A 414 -8.32 13.66 -21.46
N LYS A 415 -7.07 13.56 -21.94
CA LYS A 415 -6.55 12.32 -22.52
C LYS A 415 -6.59 11.17 -21.52
N TYR A 416 -6.16 11.39 -20.28
CA TYR A 416 -6.17 10.37 -19.24
C TYR A 416 -7.57 9.80 -19.03
N SER A 417 -8.58 10.65 -18.91
CA SER A 417 -9.97 10.25 -18.70
C SER A 417 -10.60 9.62 -19.94
N MET A 418 -10.37 10.16 -21.14
CA MET A 418 -10.91 9.60 -22.38
C MET A 418 -10.33 8.22 -22.71
N ASP A 419 -9.01 8.05 -22.59
CA ASP A 419 -8.33 6.77 -22.85
C ASP A 419 -8.84 5.66 -21.91
N ARG A 420 -9.50 6.04 -20.80
CA ARG A 420 -9.95 5.15 -19.72
C ARG A 420 -11.45 5.21 -19.49
N TRP A 421 -12.21 5.80 -20.42
CA TRP A 421 -13.59 6.19 -20.16
C TRP A 421 -14.49 4.98 -19.84
N ASP A 422 -14.29 3.88 -20.56
CA ASP A 422 -15.02 2.64 -20.34
C ASP A 422 -14.69 2.05 -18.96
N GLN A 423 -13.42 2.02 -18.56
CA GLN A 423 -12.98 1.53 -17.26
C GLN A 423 -13.42 2.46 -16.11
N LEU A 424 -13.49 3.77 -16.36
CA LEU A 424 -14.03 4.75 -15.41
C LEU A 424 -15.56 4.61 -15.29
N SER A 425 -16.25 4.16 -16.33
CA SER A 425 -17.70 3.95 -16.32
C SER A 425 -18.11 2.56 -15.79
N ALA A 426 -17.17 1.60 -15.75
CA ALA A 426 -17.43 0.22 -15.36
C ALA A 426 -17.95 0.04 -13.93
N TYR A 427 -17.71 0.99 -13.01
CA TYR A 427 -18.28 0.94 -11.65
C TYR A 427 -19.82 1.04 -11.65
N LEU A 428 -20.45 1.50 -12.75
CA LEU A 428 -21.89 1.51 -12.91
C LEU A 428 -22.48 0.11 -13.16
N PHE A 429 -21.67 -0.87 -13.57
CA PHE A 429 -22.17 -2.21 -13.94
C PHE A 429 -22.70 -3.00 -12.76
N ASP A 430 -22.11 -2.80 -11.58
CA ASP A 430 -22.48 -3.51 -10.36
C ASP A 430 -22.33 -2.59 -9.13
N GLY A 431 -23.29 -2.65 -8.21
CA GLY A 431 -23.29 -1.84 -6.99
C GLY A 431 -22.31 -2.30 -5.92
N ILE A 432 -21.71 -3.49 -6.05
CA ILE A 432 -20.61 -3.93 -5.17
C ILE A 432 -19.31 -3.14 -5.43
N LEU A 433 -19.20 -2.50 -6.59
CA LEU A 433 -17.98 -1.82 -7.04
C LEU A 433 -17.87 -0.43 -6.42
N GLU A 434 -16.65 -0.04 -6.10
CA GLU A 434 -16.36 1.31 -5.60
C GLU A 434 -15.98 2.25 -6.75
N ILE A 435 -16.26 3.54 -6.58
CA ILE A 435 -15.90 4.58 -7.56
C ILE A 435 -14.37 4.83 -7.63
N ASP A 436 -13.65 4.47 -6.57
CA ASP A 436 -12.20 4.63 -6.46
C ASP A 436 -11.52 3.49 -5.68
N ASN A 437 -10.20 3.39 -5.85
CA ASN A 437 -9.34 2.42 -5.18
C ASN A 437 -8.75 2.97 -3.86
N ASN A 438 -9.34 4.01 -3.24
CA ASN A 438 -8.78 4.61 -2.02
C ASN A 438 -8.68 3.62 -0.85
N LEU A 439 -9.50 2.56 -0.84
CA LEU A 439 -9.47 1.58 0.24
C LEU A 439 -8.17 0.74 0.23
N VAL A 440 -7.57 0.48 -0.93
CA VAL A 440 -6.25 -0.17 -1.02
C VAL A 440 -5.13 0.80 -0.69
N GLU A 441 -5.21 2.05 -1.14
CA GLU A 441 -4.26 3.10 -0.75
C GLU A 441 -4.21 3.30 0.78
N ASN A 442 -5.37 3.28 1.42
CA ASN A 442 -5.50 3.34 2.87
C ASN A 442 -4.84 2.15 3.58
N ALA A 443 -4.87 0.97 2.97
CA ALA A 443 -4.17 -0.22 3.48
C ALA A 443 -2.65 -0.08 3.36
N ILE A 444 -2.16 0.61 2.33
CA ILE A 444 -0.71 0.87 2.10
C ILE A 444 -0.14 1.91 3.08
N ARG A 445 -0.94 2.85 3.59
CA ARG A 445 -0.45 3.98 4.43
C ARG A 445 0.44 3.56 5.62
N PRO A 446 0.12 2.53 6.42
CA PRO A 446 0.99 2.06 7.50
C PRO A 446 2.40 1.73 7.02
N LEU A 447 2.53 1.00 5.92
CA LEU A 447 3.83 0.69 5.32
C LEU A 447 4.60 1.97 4.95
N ALA A 448 3.92 2.99 4.40
CA ALA A 448 4.55 4.27 4.07
C ALA A 448 5.13 5.00 5.29
N LEU A 449 4.50 4.88 6.46
CA LEU A 449 5.02 5.39 7.73
C LEU A 449 6.20 4.54 8.23
N GLY A 450 6.09 3.22 8.15
CA GLY A 450 7.16 2.28 8.52
C GLY A 450 8.46 2.54 7.76
N ARG A 451 8.37 2.72 6.44
CA ARG A 451 9.54 2.98 5.57
C ARG A 451 10.36 4.20 5.99
N LYS A 452 9.75 5.18 6.66
CA LYS A 452 10.48 6.34 7.19
C LYS A 452 11.33 6.01 8.42
N ASN A 453 10.98 4.96 9.16
CA ASN A 453 11.63 4.59 10.41
C ASN A 453 12.73 3.54 10.26
N TYR A 454 12.54 2.53 9.41
CA TYR A 454 13.54 1.46 9.20
C TYR A 454 14.26 1.51 7.85
N LEU A 455 13.90 2.45 6.96
CA LEU A 455 14.56 2.82 5.69
C LEU A 455 14.60 1.73 4.58
N PHE A 456 14.94 0.49 4.90
CA PHE A 456 15.08 -0.62 3.93
C PHE A 456 14.80 -2.00 4.56
N ALA A 457 14.50 -2.98 3.71
CA ALA A 457 14.49 -4.39 4.09
C ALA A 457 15.91 -4.97 4.00
N GLY A 458 16.24 -5.89 4.92
CA GLY A 458 17.59 -6.47 5.02
C GLY A 458 17.98 -7.44 3.90
N SER A 459 17.00 -7.97 3.17
CA SER A 459 17.16 -8.86 2.02
C SER A 459 15.82 -8.97 1.29
N HIS A 460 15.82 -9.53 0.08
CA HIS A 460 14.59 -9.89 -0.64
C HIS A 460 13.68 -10.81 0.20
N SER A 461 14.24 -11.85 0.81
CA SER A 461 13.50 -12.76 1.71
C SER A 461 13.01 -12.10 3.01
N ALA A 462 13.62 -11.00 3.45
CA ALA A 462 13.09 -10.21 4.56
C ALA A 462 11.93 -9.33 4.12
N ALA A 463 11.97 -8.80 2.89
CA ALA A 463 10.88 -8.03 2.31
C ALA A 463 9.63 -8.91 2.08
N GLU A 464 9.81 -10.10 1.54
CA GLU A 464 8.76 -11.11 1.34
C GLU A 464 8.04 -11.47 2.64
N ARG A 465 8.79 -11.87 3.67
CA ARG A 465 8.22 -12.15 5.00
C ARG A 465 7.52 -10.95 5.64
N ALA A 466 8.02 -9.74 5.39
CA ALA A 466 7.35 -8.54 5.84
C ALA A 466 6.00 -8.32 5.12
N ALA A 467 5.87 -8.74 3.86
CA ALA A 467 4.61 -8.69 3.12
C ALA A 467 3.51 -9.49 3.84
N GLY A 468 3.85 -10.69 4.33
CA GLY A 468 2.94 -11.54 5.08
C GLY A 468 2.37 -10.85 6.32
N ILE A 469 3.23 -10.32 7.19
CA ILE A 469 2.74 -9.66 8.42
C ILE A 469 2.00 -8.35 8.12
N TYR A 470 2.41 -7.58 7.09
CA TYR A 470 1.67 -6.39 6.66
C TYR A 470 0.25 -6.72 6.19
N SER A 471 0.09 -7.84 5.49
CA SER A 471 -1.22 -8.35 5.04
C SER A 471 -2.14 -8.57 6.23
N PHE A 472 -1.68 -9.35 7.21
CA PHE A 472 -2.51 -9.66 8.38
C PHE A 472 -2.80 -8.45 9.26
N PHE A 473 -1.84 -7.54 9.47
CA PHE A 473 -2.10 -6.32 10.24
C PHE A 473 -3.05 -5.36 9.52
N ALA A 474 -3.00 -5.30 8.19
CA ALA A 474 -4.00 -4.56 7.42
C ALA A 474 -5.40 -5.16 7.58
N ILE A 475 -5.52 -6.50 7.59
CA ILE A 475 -6.78 -7.20 7.86
C ILE A 475 -7.24 -6.95 9.32
N CYS A 476 -6.36 -7.06 10.32
CA CYS A 476 -6.69 -6.73 11.71
C CYS A 476 -7.33 -5.33 11.82
N LYS A 477 -6.74 -4.35 11.14
CA LYS A 477 -7.26 -2.97 11.12
C LYS A 477 -8.65 -2.88 10.46
N LYS A 478 -8.90 -3.63 9.39
CA LYS A 478 -10.20 -3.63 8.67
C LYS A 478 -11.32 -4.26 9.50
N HIS A 479 -10.98 -5.28 10.29
CA HIS A 479 -11.95 -6.00 11.13
C HIS A 479 -11.98 -5.52 12.59
N GLU A 480 -11.26 -4.43 12.90
CA GLU A 480 -11.13 -3.87 14.24
C GLU A 480 -10.70 -4.92 15.28
N VAL A 481 -9.70 -5.71 14.91
CA VAL A 481 -9.09 -6.75 15.75
C VAL A 481 -7.79 -6.23 16.31
N ASN A 482 -7.56 -6.47 17.61
CA ASN A 482 -6.30 -6.12 18.23
C ASN A 482 -5.17 -6.99 17.62
N PRO A 483 -4.19 -6.38 16.93
CA PRO A 483 -3.14 -7.14 16.24
C PRO A 483 -2.24 -7.90 17.21
N TYR A 484 -2.08 -7.44 18.45
CA TYR A 484 -1.31 -8.13 19.48
C TYR A 484 -2.00 -9.40 19.94
N GLU A 485 -3.28 -9.31 20.30
CA GLU A 485 -4.06 -10.45 20.79
C GLU A 485 -4.20 -11.54 19.72
N TRP A 486 -4.55 -11.13 18.50
CA TRP A 486 -4.63 -12.03 17.37
C TRP A 486 -3.28 -12.71 17.11
N LEU A 487 -2.19 -11.95 17.01
CA LEU A 487 -0.89 -12.53 16.67
C LEU A 487 -0.38 -13.46 17.76
N LYS A 488 -0.58 -13.13 19.04
CA LYS A 488 -0.25 -14.00 20.16
C LYS A 488 -1.01 -15.33 20.04
N TYR A 489 -2.34 -15.26 19.88
CA TYR A 489 -3.18 -16.44 19.73
C TYR A 489 -2.78 -17.28 18.50
N THR A 490 -2.55 -16.64 17.35
CA THR A 490 -2.11 -17.34 16.14
C THR A 490 -0.79 -18.05 16.37
N LEU A 491 0.20 -17.40 16.99
CA LEU A 491 1.49 -18.04 17.29
C LEU A 491 1.35 -19.23 18.25
N GLU A 492 0.44 -19.17 19.22
CA GLU A 492 0.16 -20.27 20.17
C GLU A 492 -0.54 -21.48 19.50
N ASN A 493 -1.33 -21.27 18.44
CA ASN A 493 -2.22 -22.29 17.89
C ASN A 493 -1.85 -22.78 16.47
N ILE A 494 -1.00 -22.06 15.74
CA ILE A 494 -0.72 -22.36 14.32
C ILE A 494 0.01 -23.68 14.10
N MET A 495 0.77 -24.18 15.07
CA MET A 495 1.49 -25.45 14.95
C MET A 495 0.58 -26.66 15.26
N SER A 496 -0.41 -26.47 16.12
CA SER A 496 -1.32 -27.52 16.61
C SER A 496 -2.63 -27.62 15.84
N ILE A 497 -3.02 -26.56 15.12
CA ILE A 497 -4.28 -26.55 14.37
C ILE A 497 -4.24 -27.56 13.20
N ASN A 498 -5.38 -28.21 12.96
CA ASN A 498 -5.54 -29.04 11.77
C ASN A 498 -5.33 -28.19 10.51
N HIS A 499 -4.54 -28.69 9.55
CA HIS A 499 -4.27 -28.00 8.28
C HIS A 499 -5.55 -27.60 7.53
N LYS A 500 -6.66 -28.33 7.68
CA LYS A 500 -7.95 -27.96 7.08
C LYS A 500 -8.54 -26.68 7.69
N ASP A 501 -8.25 -26.44 8.95
CA ASP A 501 -8.82 -25.37 9.77
C ASP A 501 -7.89 -24.16 9.91
N ILE A 502 -6.73 -24.16 9.26
CA ILE A 502 -5.73 -23.07 9.35
C ILE A 502 -6.33 -21.69 9.04
N ARG A 503 -7.34 -21.62 8.16
CA ARG A 503 -8.07 -20.38 7.81
C ARG A 503 -8.86 -19.80 8.97
N ASN A 504 -9.16 -20.57 10.01
CA ASN A 504 -9.78 -20.08 11.24
C ASN A 504 -8.86 -19.11 11.98
N LEU A 505 -7.54 -19.20 11.79
CA LEU A 505 -6.56 -18.29 12.37
C LEU A 505 -6.47 -16.93 11.64
N TYR A 506 -7.26 -16.70 10.59
CA TYR A 506 -7.29 -15.38 9.97
C TYR A 506 -7.86 -14.30 10.90
N PRO A 507 -7.36 -13.05 10.84
CA PRO A 507 -7.81 -12.00 11.76
C PRO A 507 -9.32 -11.77 11.76
N GLN A 508 -9.99 -11.84 10.60
CA GLN A 508 -11.44 -11.67 10.49
C GLN A 508 -12.27 -12.69 11.28
N ASN A 509 -11.69 -13.86 11.58
CA ASN A 509 -12.34 -14.93 12.34
C ASN A 509 -12.06 -14.82 13.84
N TYR A 510 -11.09 -14.01 14.25
CA TYR A 510 -10.60 -13.96 15.63
C TYR A 510 -11.68 -13.56 16.65
N LYS A 511 -12.53 -12.59 16.34
CA LYS A 511 -13.63 -12.17 17.25
C LYS A 511 -14.62 -13.30 17.54
N LYS A 512 -14.80 -14.23 16.59
CA LYS A 512 -15.69 -15.40 16.79
C LYS A 512 -15.05 -16.44 17.70
N LEU A 513 -13.72 -16.56 17.64
CA LEU A 513 -12.95 -17.48 18.49
C LEU A 513 -12.88 -17.03 19.96
N GLN A 514 -13.08 -15.74 20.24
CA GLN A 514 -13.16 -15.21 21.62
C GLN A 514 -14.54 -15.37 22.26
N GLN A 515 -15.58 -15.72 21.49
CA GLN A 515 -16.96 -15.87 21.99
C GLN A 515 -17.32 -17.32 22.36
N VAL A 516 -16.39 -18.25 22.11
CA VAL A 516 -16.45 -19.66 22.50
C VAL A 516 -15.53 -19.82 23.71
#